data_AF-A0A9W4L4S4-F1
#
_entry.id   AF-A0A9W4L4S4-F1
#
_cell.length_a   1.000
_cell.length_b   1.000
_cell.length_c   1.000
_cell.angle_alpha   90.00
_cell.angle_beta   90.00
_cell.angle_gamma   90.00
#
_symmetry.space_group_name_H-M   'P 1'
#
loop_
_entity.id
_entity.type
_entity.pdbx_description
1 polymer ?
#
loop_
_entity_poly.entity_id
_entity_poly.type
_entity_poly.pdbx_seq_one_letter_code
_entity_poly.pdbx_strand_id
1 'polypeptide(L)'
;MLIIGREGWNAGVVGIVASKLVERFYRPTIVLSYDREKGLAKGSARSIAGFDLFESLSTCRELLPHFGGHPMAAGMTLKIEDVQELRDRMNLIAKEQLNEEDFTPITNLDGATTLAEVSIQTIQEMSLLAPFGVTNPKPKILIDSVQLSSVRKIGANQNHLKVSLEDGENHKLDGVGFGLGHFVDEIAPHAEVSVIGELSINEWNNMKKPQIFVQDISVNHWQLFDYRGKGQAEKWLADIPVQNRKIVIFSEDVFTRYPFLQNHPDLVHIKNELDAEQLDCFEGHLVFMDMPPSREYLKRVIANKNPSRIYAHFSHEQDHFLSTMPTRDHFKWFYAFLAKKGPLDVKRYGDDLAKYRGWSRDTVDFISKVFFELDFVTIENGLIMLTTNAKKRDLSESESYTRKKEQFELEQELVYSSYQQLFDWFNHYLVHEATDLEEETKQWI
;
A
#
# COMPACT_ATOMS: atom_id res chain seq x y z
N MET A 1 -23.78 -19.29 1.59
CA MET A 1 -24.61 -18.44 0.71
C MET A 1 -25.39 -17.40 1.52
N LEU A 2 -25.99 -16.39 0.89
CA LEU A 2 -26.74 -15.33 1.58
C LEU A 2 -28.25 -15.61 1.53
N ILE A 3 -28.91 -15.73 2.69
CA ILE A 3 -30.38 -15.92 2.75
C ILE A 3 -30.96 -14.93 3.75
N ILE A 4 -31.49 -13.83 3.21
CA ILE A 4 -31.97 -12.71 3.98
C ILE A 4 -33.46 -12.51 3.75
N GLY A 5 -34.17 -12.06 4.78
CA GLY A 5 -35.55 -11.69 4.64
C GLY A 5 -36.02 -10.78 5.75
N ARG A 6 -37.03 -9.98 5.43
CA ARG A 6 -37.65 -9.08 6.39
C ARG A 6 -39.11 -8.85 6.05
N GLU A 7 -39.88 -8.57 7.10
CA GLU A 7 -41.24 -8.08 6.99
C GLU A 7 -41.29 -6.69 6.35
N GLY A 8 -42.32 -6.45 5.53
CA GLY A 8 -42.55 -5.18 4.86
C GLY A 8 -41.71 -4.94 3.60
N TRP A 9 -40.83 -5.88 3.20
CA TRP A 9 -40.11 -5.78 1.94
C TRP A 9 -41.04 -5.99 0.75
N ASN A 10 -40.88 -5.22 -0.32
CA ASN A 10 -41.69 -5.35 -1.52
C ASN A 10 -41.27 -6.58 -2.34
N ALA A 11 -42.14 -7.58 -2.41
CA ALA A 11 -41.90 -8.82 -3.16
C ALA A 11 -41.64 -8.61 -4.67
N GLY A 12 -42.07 -7.50 -5.26
CA GLY A 12 -41.77 -7.15 -6.65
C GLY A 12 -40.33 -6.69 -6.88
N VAL A 13 -39.60 -6.31 -5.83
CA VAL A 13 -38.25 -5.71 -5.92
C VAL A 13 -37.16 -6.66 -5.41
N VAL A 14 -37.50 -7.72 -4.66
CA VAL A 14 -36.52 -8.64 -4.06
C VAL A 14 -35.58 -9.28 -5.09
N GLY A 15 -36.02 -9.47 -6.34
CA GLY A 15 -35.15 -9.97 -7.42
C GLY A 15 -34.02 -9.01 -7.80
N ILE A 16 -34.29 -7.71 -7.84
CA ILE A 16 -33.27 -6.68 -8.11
C ILE A 16 -32.29 -6.60 -6.94
N VAL A 17 -32.80 -6.70 -5.71
CA VAL A 17 -31.96 -6.73 -4.50
C VAL A 17 -31.05 -7.96 -4.51
N ALA A 18 -31.58 -9.13 -4.85
CA ALA A 18 -30.78 -10.36 -4.97
C ALA A 18 -29.65 -10.21 -5.99
N SER A 19 -29.93 -9.64 -7.17
CA SER A 19 -28.90 -9.38 -8.20
C SER A 19 -27.80 -8.46 -7.67
N LYS A 20 -28.14 -7.34 -7.01
CA LYS A 20 -27.15 -6.41 -6.45
C LYS A 20 -26.30 -7.03 -5.34
N LEU A 21 -26.88 -7.95 -4.56
CA LEU A 21 -26.14 -8.67 -3.52
C LEU A 21 -25.18 -9.70 -4.13
N VAL A 22 -25.59 -10.40 -5.20
CA VAL A 22 -24.68 -11.25 -5.97
C VAL A 22 -23.55 -10.42 -6.59
N GLU A 23 -23.85 -9.28 -7.22
CA GLU A 23 -22.83 -8.40 -7.80
C GLU A 23 -21.82 -7.91 -6.74
N ARG A 24 -22.30 -7.56 -5.54
CA ARG A 24 -21.46 -7.02 -4.47
C ARG A 24 -20.65 -8.07 -3.73
N PHE A 25 -21.23 -9.22 -3.46
CA PHE A 25 -20.65 -10.24 -2.57
C PHE A 25 -20.20 -11.50 -3.29
N TYR A 26 -20.53 -11.63 -4.58
CA TYR A 26 -20.30 -12.81 -5.42
C TYR A 26 -20.66 -14.13 -4.72
N ARG A 27 -21.85 -14.15 -4.11
CA ARG A 27 -22.38 -15.30 -3.38
C ARG A 27 -23.80 -15.60 -3.83
N PRO A 28 -24.20 -16.88 -3.99
CA PRO A 28 -25.59 -17.23 -4.23
C PRO A 28 -26.46 -16.56 -3.16
N THR A 29 -27.55 -15.93 -3.59
CA THR A 29 -28.35 -15.08 -2.71
C THR A 29 -29.84 -15.35 -2.89
N ILE A 30 -30.55 -15.55 -1.78
CA ILE A 30 -32.01 -15.58 -1.69
C ILE A 30 -32.46 -14.37 -0.86
N VAL A 31 -33.39 -13.60 -1.42
CA VAL A 31 -34.02 -12.47 -0.72
C VAL A 31 -35.51 -12.74 -0.57
N LEU A 32 -36.00 -12.67 0.67
CA LEU A 32 -37.37 -13.02 1.06
C LEU A 32 -38.12 -11.80 1.62
N SER A 33 -39.35 -11.62 1.15
CA SER A 33 -40.34 -10.72 1.76
C SER A 33 -41.28 -11.54 2.64
N TYR A 34 -41.45 -11.14 3.90
CA TYR A 34 -42.34 -11.81 4.84
C TYR A 34 -43.72 -11.15 4.86
N ASP A 35 -44.76 -11.94 4.62
CA ASP A 35 -46.19 -11.61 4.77
C ASP A 35 -46.71 -12.33 6.02
N ARG A 36 -46.68 -11.65 7.17
CA ARG A 36 -47.10 -12.24 8.47
C ARG A 36 -48.59 -12.52 8.54
N GLU A 37 -49.42 -11.77 7.81
CA GLU A 37 -50.87 -12.01 7.79
C GLU A 37 -51.19 -13.37 7.15
N LYS A 38 -50.42 -13.77 6.13
CA LYS A 38 -50.57 -15.07 5.47
C LYS A 38 -49.65 -16.16 6.02
N GLY A 39 -48.69 -15.81 6.87
CA GLY A 39 -47.66 -16.72 7.35
C GLY A 39 -46.68 -17.19 6.27
N LEU A 40 -46.56 -16.46 5.16
CA LEU A 40 -45.78 -16.85 3.98
C LEU A 40 -44.62 -15.90 3.71
N ALA A 41 -43.53 -16.45 3.18
CA ALA A 41 -42.40 -15.72 2.63
C ALA A 41 -42.38 -15.90 1.11
N LYS A 42 -42.28 -14.80 0.36
CA LYS A 42 -42.07 -14.81 -1.10
C LYS A 42 -40.67 -14.30 -1.41
N GLY A 43 -39.94 -15.00 -2.27
CA GLY A 43 -38.56 -14.67 -2.56
C GLY A 43 -38.15 -14.80 -4.00
N SER A 44 -37.02 -14.17 -4.30
CA SER A 44 -36.26 -14.40 -5.50
C SER A 44 -34.82 -14.71 -5.15
N ALA A 45 -34.21 -15.58 -5.94
CA ALA A 45 -32.84 -16.03 -5.80
C ALA A 45 -32.04 -15.70 -7.06
N ARG A 46 -30.75 -15.45 -6.87
CA ARG A 46 -29.74 -15.27 -7.92
C ARG A 46 -28.49 -16.06 -7.56
N SER A 47 -27.87 -16.69 -8.55
CA SER A 47 -26.70 -17.54 -8.35
C SER A 47 -25.42 -16.92 -8.92
N ILE A 48 -24.31 -17.61 -8.68
CA ILE A 48 -23.02 -17.44 -9.34
C ILE A 48 -22.74 -18.66 -10.23
N ALA A 49 -21.71 -18.58 -11.06
CA ALA A 49 -21.20 -19.76 -11.75
C ALA A 49 -20.79 -20.84 -10.72
N GLY A 50 -20.95 -22.11 -11.06
CA GLY A 50 -20.64 -23.23 -10.16
C GLY A 50 -21.76 -23.62 -9.17
N PHE A 51 -22.83 -22.82 -9.02
CA PHE A 51 -23.95 -23.17 -8.15
C PHE A 51 -25.30 -23.19 -8.89
N ASP A 52 -25.87 -24.39 -9.09
CA ASP A 52 -27.21 -24.52 -9.68
C ASP A 52 -28.30 -24.33 -8.60
N LEU A 53 -28.97 -23.17 -8.62
CA LEU A 53 -30.06 -22.89 -7.69
C LEU A 53 -31.26 -23.79 -7.90
N PHE A 54 -31.59 -24.12 -9.14
CA PHE A 54 -32.81 -24.88 -9.42
C PHE A 54 -32.66 -26.33 -8.95
N GLU A 55 -31.50 -26.94 -9.20
CA GLU A 55 -31.15 -28.25 -8.69
C GLU A 55 -31.10 -28.25 -7.16
N SER A 56 -30.38 -27.28 -6.56
CA SER A 56 -30.25 -27.18 -5.10
C SER A 56 -31.61 -26.99 -4.42
N LEU A 57 -32.45 -26.07 -4.90
CA LEU A 57 -33.81 -25.86 -4.37
C LEU A 57 -34.71 -27.08 -4.59
N SER A 58 -34.48 -27.85 -5.66
CA SER A 58 -35.23 -29.08 -5.91
C SER A 58 -35.01 -30.16 -4.84
N THR A 59 -33.90 -30.11 -4.10
CA THR A 59 -33.65 -31.01 -2.96
C THR A 59 -34.41 -30.61 -1.68
N CYS A 60 -34.99 -29.41 -1.64
CA CYS A 60 -35.73 -28.84 -0.51
C CYS A 60 -37.23 -28.66 -0.84
N ARG A 61 -37.78 -29.49 -1.73
CA ARG A 61 -39.14 -29.35 -2.28
C ARG A 61 -40.24 -29.34 -1.22
N GLU A 62 -40.05 -30.09 -0.15
CA GLU A 62 -40.97 -30.20 0.98
C GLU A 62 -41.16 -28.87 1.74
N LEU A 63 -40.17 -27.97 1.69
CA LEU A 63 -40.23 -26.63 2.28
C LEU A 63 -40.81 -25.58 1.32
N LEU A 64 -40.90 -25.92 0.03
CA LEU A 64 -41.13 -24.98 -1.07
C LEU A 64 -42.45 -25.32 -1.80
N PRO A 65 -43.62 -24.92 -1.24
CA PRO A 65 -44.93 -25.17 -1.86
C PRO A 65 -45.00 -24.66 -3.31
N HIS A 66 -44.31 -23.56 -3.61
CA HIS A 66 -44.12 -23.08 -4.97
C HIS A 66 -42.68 -22.64 -5.19
N PHE A 67 -41.98 -23.23 -6.15
CA PHE A 67 -40.71 -22.71 -6.65
C PHE A 67 -40.55 -23.02 -8.14
N GLY A 68 -39.72 -22.25 -8.82
CA GLY A 68 -39.37 -22.47 -10.22
C GLY A 68 -38.30 -21.48 -10.70
N GLY A 69 -37.67 -21.80 -11.82
CA GLY A 69 -36.64 -20.94 -12.40
C GLY A 69 -35.62 -21.70 -13.25
N HIS A 70 -34.41 -21.17 -13.26
CA HIS A 70 -33.24 -21.62 -14.01
C HIS A 70 -32.03 -21.72 -13.06
N PRO A 71 -30.91 -22.32 -13.50
CA PRO A 71 -29.71 -22.47 -12.65
C PRO A 71 -29.24 -21.16 -12.00
N MET A 72 -29.35 -20.04 -12.72
CA MET A 72 -28.90 -18.71 -12.25
C MET A 72 -29.96 -17.89 -11.50
N ALA A 73 -31.24 -18.28 -11.55
CA ALA A 73 -32.31 -17.47 -10.99
C ALA A 73 -33.55 -18.31 -10.66
N ALA A 74 -34.10 -18.14 -9.46
CA ALA A 74 -35.34 -18.81 -9.05
C ALA A 74 -36.31 -17.86 -8.35
N GLY A 75 -37.60 -18.17 -8.43
CA GLY A 75 -38.66 -17.60 -7.60
C GLY A 75 -39.20 -18.67 -6.67
N MET A 76 -39.58 -18.27 -5.45
CA MET A 76 -40.07 -19.21 -4.44
C MET A 76 -41.12 -18.60 -3.51
N THR A 77 -41.95 -19.46 -2.94
CA THR A 77 -42.83 -19.20 -1.81
C THR A 77 -42.68 -20.34 -0.81
N LEU A 78 -42.58 -20.01 0.47
CA LEU A 78 -42.51 -20.95 1.60
C LEU A 78 -43.20 -20.36 2.83
N LYS A 79 -43.40 -21.16 3.88
CA LYS A 79 -43.88 -20.60 5.15
C LYS A 79 -42.75 -19.85 5.86
N ILE A 80 -43.11 -18.85 6.66
CA ILE A 80 -42.12 -18.08 7.43
C ILE A 80 -41.38 -18.98 8.43
N GLU A 81 -42.06 -19.96 9.02
CA GLU A 81 -41.47 -20.94 9.96
C GLU A 81 -40.38 -21.80 9.32
N ASP A 82 -40.50 -22.10 8.03
CA ASP A 82 -39.57 -22.97 7.29
C ASP A 82 -38.32 -22.23 6.78
N VAL A 83 -38.26 -20.89 6.92
CA VAL A 83 -37.16 -20.07 6.38
C VAL A 83 -35.82 -20.42 7.02
N GLN A 84 -35.80 -20.71 8.32
CA GLN A 84 -34.57 -21.08 9.01
C GLN A 84 -34.06 -22.44 8.53
N GLU A 85 -34.94 -23.42 8.37
CA GLU A 85 -34.58 -24.73 7.84
C GLU A 85 -34.05 -24.65 6.41
N LEU A 86 -34.73 -23.89 5.53
CA LEU A 86 -34.23 -23.64 4.18
C LEU A 86 -32.84 -23.01 4.22
N ARG A 87 -32.62 -22.05 5.13
CA ARG A 87 -31.33 -21.37 5.28
C ARG A 87 -30.22 -22.37 5.61
N ASP A 88 -30.46 -23.26 6.55
CA ASP A 88 -29.44 -24.19 7.02
C ASP A 88 -29.10 -25.24 5.95
N ARG A 89 -30.13 -25.82 5.30
CA ARG A 89 -29.92 -26.78 4.20
C ARG A 89 -29.21 -26.19 3.01
N MET A 90 -29.66 -25.03 2.55
CA MET A 90 -29.07 -24.39 1.37
C MET A 90 -27.63 -23.93 1.64
N ASN A 91 -27.30 -23.50 2.86
CA ASN A 91 -25.91 -23.23 3.23
C ASN A 91 -25.05 -24.49 3.29
N LEU A 92 -25.59 -25.62 3.75
CA LEU A 92 -24.89 -26.90 3.72
C LEU A 92 -24.60 -27.34 2.28
N ILE A 93 -25.61 -27.31 1.41
CA ILE A 93 -25.46 -27.66 -0.02
C ILE A 93 -24.41 -26.75 -0.68
N ALA A 94 -24.48 -25.44 -0.45
CA ALA A 94 -23.49 -24.50 -0.97
C ALA A 94 -22.08 -24.78 -0.46
N LYS A 95 -21.92 -25.23 0.79
CA LYS A 95 -20.62 -25.59 1.36
C LYS A 95 -20.07 -26.91 0.79
N GLU A 96 -20.94 -27.83 0.43
CA GLU A 96 -20.56 -29.12 -0.16
C GLU A 96 -20.23 -29.02 -1.65
N GLN A 97 -20.88 -28.09 -2.38
CA GLN A 97 -20.72 -27.93 -3.82
C GLN A 97 -19.68 -26.88 -4.22
N LEU A 98 -19.50 -25.81 -3.42
CA LEU A 98 -18.61 -24.71 -3.77
C LEU A 98 -17.30 -24.79 -3.00
N ASN A 99 -16.21 -24.49 -3.69
CA ASN A 99 -14.89 -24.30 -3.12
C ASN A 99 -14.56 -22.79 -2.96
N GLU A 100 -13.36 -22.47 -2.49
CA GLU A 100 -12.95 -21.06 -2.29
C GLU A 100 -12.78 -20.30 -3.60
N GLU A 101 -12.34 -20.97 -4.66
CA GLU A 101 -12.12 -20.38 -5.99
C GLU A 101 -13.44 -19.95 -6.63
N ASP A 102 -14.52 -20.70 -6.42
CA ASP A 102 -15.86 -20.38 -6.95
C ASP A 102 -16.40 -19.03 -6.44
N PHE A 103 -15.91 -18.53 -5.30
CA PHE A 103 -16.28 -17.21 -4.78
C PHE A 103 -15.50 -16.05 -5.41
N THR A 104 -14.61 -16.35 -6.36
CA THR A 104 -13.85 -15.35 -7.11
C THR A 104 -14.49 -15.12 -8.48
N PRO A 105 -14.94 -13.90 -8.80
CA PRO A 105 -15.50 -13.60 -10.12
C PRO A 105 -14.46 -13.80 -11.24
N ILE A 106 -14.81 -14.60 -12.24
CA ILE A 106 -13.98 -14.75 -13.45
C ILE A 106 -14.40 -13.72 -14.49
N THR A 107 -13.43 -12.93 -14.95
CA THR A 107 -13.63 -12.00 -16.08
C THR A 107 -12.95 -12.54 -17.32
N ASN A 108 -13.75 -12.97 -18.30
CA ASN A 108 -13.24 -13.32 -19.62
C ASN A 108 -12.84 -12.05 -20.39
N LEU A 109 -11.70 -12.12 -21.06
CA LEU A 109 -11.14 -11.05 -21.88
C LEU A 109 -11.15 -11.50 -23.35
N ASP A 110 -11.47 -10.58 -24.25
CA ASP A 110 -11.57 -10.87 -25.69
C ASP A 110 -10.23 -10.69 -26.41
N GLY A 111 -9.30 -9.95 -25.81
CA GLY A 111 -7.95 -9.76 -26.34
C GLY A 111 -7.07 -8.90 -25.46
N ALA A 112 -5.79 -8.83 -25.81
CA ALA A 112 -4.81 -7.92 -25.24
C ALA A 112 -4.25 -7.02 -26.34
N THR A 113 -3.86 -5.79 -25.99
CA THR A 113 -3.29 -4.83 -26.93
C THR A 113 -2.29 -3.90 -26.23
N THR A 114 -1.46 -3.23 -27.00
CA THR A 114 -0.53 -2.20 -26.51
C THR A 114 -1.12 -0.79 -26.68
N LEU A 115 -0.59 0.21 -25.98
CA LEU A 115 -1.03 1.60 -26.16
C LEU A 115 -0.83 2.11 -27.59
N ALA A 116 0.20 1.63 -28.28
CA ALA A 116 0.50 2.00 -29.67
C ALA A 116 -0.60 1.56 -30.67
N GLU A 117 -1.29 0.45 -30.39
CA GLU A 117 -2.33 -0.11 -31.24
C GLU A 117 -3.71 0.53 -31.00
N VAL A 118 -3.87 1.26 -29.88
CA VAL A 118 -5.13 1.92 -29.52
C VAL A 118 -5.29 3.23 -30.29
N SER A 119 -5.93 3.13 -31.46
CA SER A 119 -6.23 4.27 -32.33
C SER A 119 -7.74 4.44 -32.56
N ILE A 120 -8.14 5.62 -33.06
CA ILE A 120 -9.53 5.86 -33.50
C ILE A 120 -9.95 4.83 -34.56
N GLN A 121 -9.05 4.49 -35.49
CA GLN A 121 -9.32 3.53 -36.54
C GLN A 121 -9.55 2.13 -35.95
N THR A 122 -8.69 1.67 -35.05
CA THR A 122 -8.83 0.37 -34.38
C THR A 122 -10.19 0.25 -33.67
N ILE A 123 -10.60 1.31 -32.97
CA ILE A 123 -11.89 1.33 -32.25
C ILE A 123 -13.08 1.33 -33.23
N GLN A 124 -12.95 1.97 -34.39
CA GLN A 124 -13.98 1.94 -35.44
C GLN A 124 -14.10 0.54 -36.07
N GLU A 125 -12.99 -0.15 -36.30
CA GLU A 125 -12.98 -1.53 -36.78
C GLU A 125 -13.64 -2.47 -35.78
N MET A 126 -13.33 -2.33 -34.47
CA MET A 126 -14.03 -3.08 -33.41
C MET A 126 -15.54 -2.78 -33.37
N SER A 127 -15.94 -1.55 -33.71
CA SER A 127 -17.35 -1.15 -33.72
C SER A 127 -18.16 -1.86 -34.82
N LEU A 128 -17.51 -2.48 -35.82
CA LEU A 128 -18.17 -3.30 -36.84
C LEU A 128 -18.78 -4.59 -36.27
N LEU A 129 -18.38 -5.00 -35.05
CA LEU A 129 -18.97 -6.14 -34.33
C LEU A 129 -20.37 -5.84 -33.75
N ALA A 130 -20.81 -4.58 -33.80
CA ALA A 130 -22.14 -4.19 -33.37
C ALA A 130 -23.25 -4.85 -34.22
N PRO A 131 -24.48 -5.03 -33.69
CA PRO A 131 -25.00 -4.48 -32.44
C PRO A 131 -24.53 -5.23 -31.19
N PHE A 132 -24.16 -4.46 -30.16
CA PHE A 132 -23.80 -5.02 -28.86
C PHE A 132 -25.03 -5.25 -27.97
N GLY A 133 -24.97 -6.28 -27.13
CA GLY A 133 -26.04 -6.65 -26.20
C GLY A 133 -25.63 -7.82 -25.31
N VAL A 134 -26.59 -8.42 -24.62
CA VAL A 134 -26.33 -9.51 -23.66
C VAL A 134 -25.61 -10.71 -24.30
N THR A 135 -25.96 -11.05 -25.55
CA THR A 135 -25.37 -12.18 -26.29
C THR A 135 -24.16 -11.79 -27.15
N ASN A 136 -23.85 -10.49 -27.23
CA ASN A 136 -22.72 -9.95 -27.99
C ASN A 136 -22.20 -8.73 -27.23
N PRO A 137 -21.57 -8.90 -26.06
CA PRO A 137 -21.08 -7.77 -25.28
C PRO A 137 -19.99 -7.03 -26.07
N LYS A 138 -19.71 -5.79 -25.68
CA LYS A 138 -18.55 -5.09 -26.22
C LYS A 138 -17.27 -5.85 -25.84
N PRO A 139 -16.25 -5.88 -26.72
CA PRO A 139 -14.99 -6.52 -26.40
C PRO A 139 -14.32 -5.91 -25.17
N LYS A 140 -13.91 -6.76 -24.23
CA LYS A 140 -13.10 -6.41 -23.06
C LYS A 140 -11.64 -6.65 -23.39
N ILE A 141 -10.85 -5.58 -23.34
CA ILE A 141 -9.45 -5.59 -23.74
C ILE A 141 -8.56 -5.40 -22.52
N LEU A 142 -7.48 -6.17 -22.47
CA LEU A 142 -6.37 -5.99 -21.55
C LEU A 142 -5.33 -5.05 -22.16
N ILE A 143 -4.93 -4.05 -21.38
CA ILE A 143 -3.72 -3.26 -21.59
C ILE A 143 -2.83 -3.55 -20.39
N ASP A 144 -1.79 -4.32 -20.62
CA ASP A 144 -0.92 -4.84 -19.58
C ASP A 144 0.33 -3.98 -19.41
N SER A 145 0.85 -3.91 -18.18
CA SER A 145 2.19 -3.38 -17.89
C SER A 145 2.43 -1.95 -18.41
N VAL A 146 1.53 -1.02 -18.06
CA VAL A 146 1.62 0.40 -18.45
C VAL A 146 1.75 1.33 -17.25
N GLN A 147 2.43 2.46 -17.43
CA GLN A 147 2.64 3.43 -16.35
C GLN A 147 1.46 4.38 -16.19
N LEU A 148 1.20 4.79 -14.95
CA LEU A 148 0.26 5.85 -14.64
C LEU A 148 0.94 7.23 -14.62
N SER A 149 0.65 8.06 -15.62
CA SER A 149 1.03 9.47 -15.62
C SER A 149 0.14 10.33 -14.74
N SER A 150 -1.11 9.90 -14.51
CA SER A 150 -2.06 10.56 -13.62
C SER A 150 -3.12 9.58 -13.14
N VAL A 151 -3.44 9.62 -11.85
CA VAL A 151 -4.56 8.92 -11.22
C VAL A 151 -5.30 9.89 -10.31
N ARG A 152 -6.62 10.02 -10.45
CA ARG A 152 -7.42 10.93 -9.62
C ARG A 152 -8.88 10.53 -9.53
N LYS A 153 -9.53 10.98 -8.46
CA LYS A 153 -10.97 10.92 -8.31
C LYS A 153 -11.65 12.03 -9.13
N ILE A 154 -12.81 11.73 -9.72
CA ILE A 154 -13.65 12.69 -10.45
C ILE A 154 -15.13 12.55 -10.07
N GLY A 155 -15.92 13.56 -10.44
CA GLY A 155 -17.34 13.68 -10.14
C GLY A 155 -17.61 14.42 -8.83
N ALA A 156 -18.83 14.92 -8.65
CA ALA A 156 -19.20 15.73 -7.48
C ALA A 156 -18.95 15.01 -6.14
N ASN A 157 -19.12 13.69 -6.13
CA ASN A 157 -18.92 12.83 -4.96
C ASN A 157 -17.56 12.13 -4.94
N GLN A 158 -16.65 12.41 -5.89
CA GLN A 158 -15.33 11.76 -5.99
C GLN A 158 -15.39 10.21 -6.11
N ASN A 159 -16.48 9.68 -6.70
CA ASN A 159 -16.75 8.24 -6.77
C ASN A 159 -16.20 7.55 -8.02
N HIS A 160 -15.62 8.29 -8.98
CA HIS A 160 -15.15 7.72 -10.23
C HIS A 160 -13.64 7.90 -10.39
N LEU A 161 -13.00 6.93 -11.04
CA LEU A 161 -11.59 6.91 -11.38
C LEU A 161 -11.37 7.63 -12.71
N LYS A 162 -10.35 8.50 -12.75
CA LYS A 162 -9.76 9.02 -13.99
C LYS A 162 -8.28 8.69 -13.98
N VAL A 163 -7.84 7.98 -15.00
CA VAL A 163 -6.43 7.62 -15.22
C VAL A 163 -5.93 8.15 -16.56
N SER A 164 -4.62 8.30 -16.67
CA SER A 164 -3.93 8.54 -17.94
C SER A 164 -2.74 7.59 -18.01
N LEU A 165 -2.82 6.62 -18.90
CA LEU A 165 -1.87 5.54 -19.11
C LEU A 165 -0.79 5.98 -20.11
N GLU A 166 0.46 5.60 -19.91
CA GLU A 166 1.57 5.81 -20.84
C GLU A 166 2.57 4.64 -20.84
N ASP A 167 3.33 4.50 -21.93
CA ASP A 167 4.31 3.41 -22.14
C ASP A 167 5.76 3.92 -22.24
N GLY A 168 6.00 5.21 -21.99
CA GLY A 168 7.32 5.83 -22.16
C GLY A 168 7.70 6.15 -23.61
N GLU A 169 6.95 5.66 -24.61
CA GLU A 169 7.15 5.88 -26.04
C GLU A 169 6.22 6.96 -26.62
N ASN A 170 5.78 7.89 -25.76
CA ASN A 170 4.80 8.96 -26.07
C ASN A 170 3.39 8.49 -26.44
N HIS A 171 3.05 7.20 -26.32
CA HIS A 171 1.66 6.78 -26.42
C HIS A 171 0.92 7.05 -25.11
N LYS A 172 -0.29 7.61 -25.23
CA LYS A 172 -1.12 7.95 -24.07
C LYS A 172 -2.56 7.53 -24.28
N LEU A 173 -3.17 6.98 -23.25
CA LEU A 173 -4.57 6.61 -23.25
C LEU A 173 -5.26 7.08 -21.98
N ASP A 174 -6.31 7.88 -22.16
CA ASP A 174 -7.15 8.33 -21.07
C ASP A 174 -8.15 7.23 -20.68
N GLY A 175 -8.28 6.95 -19.37
CA GLY A 175 -9.22 5.98 -18.84
C GLY A 175 -10.23 6.58 -17.87
N VAL A 176 -11.48 6.10 -17.89
CA VAL A 176 -12.53 6.46 -16.92
C VAL A 176 -13.15 5.19 -16.34
N GLY A 177 -13.12 5.04 -15.02
CA GLY A 177 -13.74 3.94 -14.28
C GLY A 177 -14.89 4.43 -13.40
N PHE A 178 -16.13 4.08 -13.74
CA PHE A 178 -17.29 4.53 -12.96
C PHE A 178 -17.43 3.73 -11.66
N GLY A 179 -17.46 4.40 -10.50
CA GLY A 179 -17.59 3.73 -9.20
C GLY A 179 -16.26 3.25 -8.62
N LEU A 180 -15.18 3.38 -9.40
CA LEU A 180 -13.83 2.92 -9.08
C LEU A 180 -12.98 3.99 -8.37
N GLY A 181 -13.59 5.07 -7.86
CA GLY A 181 -12.84 6.17 -7.23
C GLY A 181 -11.98 5.74 -6.03
N HIS A 182 -12.36 4.66 -5.36
CA HIS A 182 -11.61 4.10 -4.23
C HIS A 182 -10.22 3.57 -4.63
N PHE A 183 -10.02 3.10 -5.87
CA PHE A 183 -8.70 2.64 -6.33
C PHE A 183 -7.62 3.73 -6.33
N VAL A 184 -8.01 5.00 -6.35
CA VAL A 184 -7.04 6.11 -6.29
C VAL A 184 -6.23 6.10 -4.99
N ASP A 185 -6.82 5.62 -3.89
CA ASP A 185 -6.14 5.54 -2.59
C ASP A 185 -5.31 4.25 -2.44
N GLU A 186 -5.52 3.29 -3.35
CA GLU A 186 -4.93 1.94 -3.33
C GLU A 186 -3.75 1.78 -4.31
N ILE A 187 -3.50 2.79 -5.14
CA ILE A 187 -2.48 2.79 -6.17
C ILE A 187 -1.44 3.86 -5.87
N ALA A 188 -0.19 3.43 -5.75
CA ALA A 188 0.95 4.33 -5.55
C ALA A 188 1.18 5.21 -6.79
N PRO A 189 1.73 6.43 -6.61
CA PRO A 189 2.15 7.26 -7.73
C PRO A 189 3.12 6.50 -8.64
N HIS A 190 2.95 6.65 -9.95
CA HIS A 190 3.81 6.04 -10.97
C HIS A 190 3.85 4.51 -10.96
N ALA A 191 2.89 3.85 -10.31
CA ALA A 191 2.75 2.40 -10.38
C ALA A 191 2.56 1.94 -11.83
N GLU A 192 3.13 0.78 -12.12
CA GLU A 192 2.85 0.03 -13.33
C GLU A 192 1.58 -0.79 -13.11
N VAL A 193 0.65 -0.68 -14.06
CA VAL A 193 -0.69 -1.24 -13.93
C VAL A 193 -1.07 -2.07 -15.14
N SER A 194 -1.88 -3.09 -14.88
CA SER A 194 -2.66 -3.78 -15.90
C SER A 194 -4.10 -3.33 -15.78
N VAL A 195 -4.69 -2.89 -16.89
CA VAL A 195 -6.05 -2.36 -16.96
C VAL A 195 -6.88 -3.22 -17.90
N ILE A 196 -8.09 -3.56 -17.47
CA ILE A 196 -9.10 -4.17 -18.35
C ILE A 196 -10.26 -3.19 -18.57
N GLY A 197 -10.79 -3.18 -19.78
CA GLY A 197 -11.90 -2.29 -20.09
C GLY A 197 -12.38 -2.33 -21.52
N GLU A 198 -13.33 -1.45 -21.82
CA GLU A 198 -13.89 -1.27 -23.16
C GLU A 198 -13.28 -0.05 -23.83
N LEU A 199 -12.71 -0.21 -25.02
CA LEU A 199 -12.22 0.91 -25.81
C LEU A 199 -13.39 1.73 -26.39
N SER A 200 -13.23 3.05 -26.41
CA SER A 200 -14.24 3.99 -26.89
C SER A 200 -13.62 5.25 -27.48
N ILE A 201 -14.38 5.96 -28.30
CA ILE A 201 -13.99 7.27 -28.83
C ILE A 201 -14.71 8.33 -28.00
N ASN A 202 -13.95 9.14 -27.28
CA ASN A 202 -14.47 10.32 -26.62
C ASN A 202 -14.54 11.48 -27.62
N GLU A 203 -15.72 12.05 -27.81
CA GLU A 203 -15.95 13.20 -28.69
C GLU A 203 -16.37 14.42 -27.85
N TRP A 204 -15.49 15.43 -27.79
CA TRP A 204 -15.75 16.66 -27.04
C TRP A 204 -15.19 17.87 -27.78
N ASN A 205 -15.99 18.92 -27.92
CA ASN A 205 -15.59 20.16 -28.60
C ASN A 205 -14.96 19.92 -29.98
N ASN A 206 -15.59 19.05 -30.79
CA ASN A 206 -15.12 18.57 -32.10
C ASN A 206 -13.75 17.85 -32.11
N MET A 207 -13.20 17.52 -30.94
CA MET A 207 -12.01 16.69 -30.81
C MET A 207 -12.41 15.25 -30.49
N LYS A 208 -11.95 14.31 -31.31
CA LYS A 208 -12.09 12.87 -31.06
C LYS A 208 -10.79 12.32 -30.49
N LYS A 209 -10.87 11.55 -29.41
CA LYS A 209 -9.71 10.89 -28.80
C LYS A 209 -10.05 9.45 -28.40
N PRO A 210 -9.12 8.49 -28.55
CA PRO A 210 -9.26 7.18 -27.93
C PRO A 210 -9.36 7.31 -26.41
N GLN A 211 -10.14 6.43 -25.81
CA GLN A 211 -10.35 6.30 -24.37
C GLN A 211 -10.65 4.85 -24.02
N ILE A 212 -10.37 4.45 -22.77
CA ILE A 212 -10.83 3.20 -22.19
C ILE A 212 -11.84 3.45 -21.07
N PHE A 213 -12.96 2.73 -21.06
CA PHE A 213 -13.82 2.60 -19.89
C PHE A 213 -13.26 1.47 -19.01
N VAL A 214 -12.56 1.87 -17.96
CA VAL A 214 -11.89 0.96 -17.03
C VAL A 214 -12.95 0.18 -16.25
N GLN A 215 -12.87 -1.15 -16.33
CA GLN A 215 -13.69 -2.07 -15.54
C GLN A 215 -12.94 -2.54 -14.30
N ASP A 216 -11.63 -2.78 -14.44
CA ASP A 216 -10.76 -3.15 -13.33
C ASP A 216 -9.30 -2.73 -13.60
N ILE A 217 -8.52 -2.63 -12.53
CA ILE A 217 -7.11 -2.24 -12.55
C ILE A 217 -6.33 -3.02 -11.50
N SER A 218 -5.15 -3.49 -11.87
CA SER A 218 -4.27 -4.25 -10.97
C SER A 218 -2.87 -3.68 -10.97
N VAL A 219 -2.18 -3.81 -9.84
CA VAL A 219 -0.75 -3.56 -9.68
C VAL A 219 -0.15 -4.89 -9.25
N ASN A 220 0.74 -5.45 -10.07
CA ASN A 220 1.30 -6.80 -9.87
C ASN A 220 2.67 -6.78 -9.19
N HIS A 221 3.03 -5.64 -8.59
CA HIS A 221 4.29 -5.44 -7.88
C HIS A 221 4.06 -4.74 -6.53
N TRP A 222 5.07 -4.74 -5.67
CA TRP A 222 5.03 -4.05 -4.39
C TRP A 222 4.90 -2.53 -4.58
N GLN A 223 4.24 -1.84 -3.65
CA GLN A 223 3.96 -0.41 -3.80
C GLN A 223 4.54 0.43 -2.67
N LEU A 224 5.06 1.63 -2.99
CA LEU A 224 5.51 2.62 -2.02
C LEU A 224 4.49 3.76 -1.88
N PHE A 225 4.02 3.99 -0.66
CA PHE A 225 3.18 5.11 -0.30
C PHE A 225 3.97 6.11 0.56
N ASP A 226 4.18 7.30 0.03
CA ASP A 226 4.93 8.35 0.72
C ASP A 226 4.04 9.14 1.69
N TYR A 227 4.35 9.01 2.98
CA TYR A 227 3.71 9.66 4.11
C TYR A 227 4.66 10.59 4.87
N ARG A 228 5.85 10.86 4.33
CA ARG A 228 6.82 11.78 4.92
C ARG A 228 6.23 13.19 4.96
N GLY A 229 6.43 13.88 6.08
CA GLY A 229 5.90 15.23 6.30
C GLY A 229 4.37 15.36 6.42
N LYS A 230 3.60 14.26 6.29
CA LYS A 230 2.14 14.29 6.50
C LYS A 230 1.81 14.30 7.99
N GLY A 231 1.08 15.32 8.42
CA GLY A 231 0.50 15.39 9.77
C GLY A 231 -0.71 14.45 9.94
N GLN A 232 -1.33 14.50 11.13
CA GLN A 232 -2.53 13.70 11.47
C GLN A 232 -2.32 12.18 11.28
N ALA A 233 -1.24 11.64 11.88
CA ALA A 233 -0.85 10.24 11.77
C ALA A 233 -1.99 9.25 12.03
N GLU A 234 -2.76 9.49 13.08
CA GLU A 234 -3.91 8.65 13.45
C GLU A 234 -4.94 8.51 12.33
N LYS A 235 -5.21 9.61 11.59
CA LYS A 235 -6.23 9.62 10.56
C LYS A 235 -5.83 8.79 9.35
N TRP A 236 -4.65 9.06 8.77
CA TRP A 236 -4.25 8.32 7.58
C TRP A 236 -3.86 6.88 7.87
N LEU A 237 -3.39 6.58 9.09
CA LEU A 237 -3.12 5.21 9.50
C LEU A 237 -4.41 4.39 9.56
N ALA A 238 -5.54 4.99 9.95
CA ALA A 238 -6.84 4.35 9.95
C ALA A 238 -7.33 3.98 8.53
N ASP A 239 -6.86 4.71 7.51
CA ASP A 239 -7.20 4.46 6.10
C ASP A 239 -6.36 3.32 5.48
N ILE A 240 -5.27 2.88 6.13
CA ILE A 240 -4.43 1.79 5.64
C ILE A 240 -5.12 0.44 5.93
N PRO A 241 -5.20 -0.49 4.95
CA PRO A 241 -5.83 -1.80 5.16
C PRO A 241 -5.23 -2.54 6.36
N VAL A 242 -6.10 -3.14 7.16
CA VAL A 242 -5.73 -3.81 8.43
C VAL A 242 -5.21 -5.23 8.22
N GLN A 243 -5.51 -5.83 7.07
CA GLN A 243 -5.12 -7.18 6.73
C GLN A 243 -3.59 -7.26 6.63
N ASN A 244 -2.97 -8.12 7.45
CA ASN A 244 -1.52 -8.30 7.50
C ASN A 244 -0.72 -6.99 7.61
N ARG A 245 -1.26 -6.00 8.33
CA ARG A 245 -0.57 -4.73 8.60
C ARG A 245 0.43 -4.87 9.74
N LYS A 246 1.60 -4.26 9.58
CA LYS A 246 2.64 -4.13 10.62
C LYS A 246 3.05 -2.67 10.74
N ILE A 247 2.86 -2.09 11.92
CA ILE A 247 3.30 -0.72 12.22
C ILE A 247 4.64 -0.84 12.92
N VAL A 248 5.70 -0.57 12.18
CA VAL A 248 7.07 -0.73 12.62
C VAL A 248 7.55 0.54 13.30
N ILE A 249 8.08 0.37 14.51
CA ILE A 249 8.81 1.40 15.27
C ILE A 249 10.19 0.88 15.67
N PHE A 250 11.16 1.79 15.77
CA PHE A 250 12.52 1.50 16.19
C PHE A 250 12.90 2.15 17.53
N SER A 251 12.21 3.22 17.93
CA SER A 251 12.37 3.90 19.21
C SER A 251 11.04 4.10 19.92
N GLU A 252 11.04 4.01 21.25
CA GLU A 252 9.88 4.33 22.09
C GLU A 252 9.58 5.83 22.12
N ASP A 253 10.52 6.69 21.68
CA ASP A 253 10.32 8.14 21.58
C ASP A 253 9.14 8.50 20.66
N VAL A 254 8.82 7.61 19.71
CA VAL A 254 7.66 7.73 18.83
C VAL A 254 6.35 7.89 19.60
N PHE A 255 6.23 7.32 20.81
CA PHE A 255 5.02 7.40 21.62
C PHE A 255 4.79 8.79 22.21
N THR A 256 5.85 9.58 22.40
CA THR A 256 5.72 10.98 22.81
C THR A 256 5.00 11.80 21.74
N ARG A 257 5.26 11.48 20.47
CA ARG A 257 4.66 12.15 19.31
C ARG A 257 3.32 11.55 18.90
N TYR A 258 3.20 10.23 19.02
CA TYR A 258 2.03 9.46 18.61
C TYR A 258 1.54 8.57 19.77
N PRO A 259 0.94 9.14 20.83
CA PRO A 259 0.51 8.36 21.99
C PRO A 259 -0.49 7.24 21.66
N PHE A 260 -1.29 7.40 20.60
CA PHE A 260 -2.27 6.41 20.15
C PHE A 260 -1.64 5.07 19.73
N LEU A 261 -0.32 5.02 19.47
CA LEU A 261 0.38 3.79 19.09
C LEU A 261 0.62 2.82 20.26
N GLN A 262 0.68 3.28 21.51
CA GLN A 262 1.16 2.47 22.65
C GLN A 262 0.44 1.12 22.83
N ASN A 263 -0.84 1.05 22.47
CA ASN A 263 -1.66 -0.17 22.59
C ASN A 263 -2.23 -0.61 21.25
N HIS A 264 -1.62 -0.19 20.14
CA HIS A 264 -2.13 -0.51 18.82
C HIS A 264 -1.87 -2.00 18.49
N PRO A 265 -2.89 -2.76 18.05
CA PRO A 265 -2.76 -4.22 17.86
C PRO A 265 -1.73 -4.63 16.81
N ASP A 266 -1.52 -3.78 15.80
CA ASP A 266 -0.60 -4.06 14.69
C ASP A 266 0.82 -3.52 14.94
N LEU A 267 1.11 -2.99 16.14
CA LEU A 267 2.41 -2.42 16.46
C LEU A 267 3.49 -3.50 16.58
N VAL A 268 4.63 -3.25 15.93
CA VAL A 268 5.84 -4.07 16.01
C VAL A 268 7.00 -3.16 16.40
N HIS A 269 7.61 -3.42 17.55
CA HIS A 269 8.81 -2.72 17.99
C HIS A 269 10.05 -3.55 17.68
N ILE A 270 10.87 -3.05 16.76
CA ILE A 270 12.14 -3.67 16.36
C ILE A 270 13.25 -3.09 17.24
N LYS A 271 13.62 -3.82 18.30
CA LYS A 271 14.62 -3.37 19.28
C LYS A 271 16.05 -3.74 18.87
N ASN A 272 16.18 -4.73 18.01
CA ASN A 272 17.45 -5.27 17.55
C ASN A 272 17.31 -5.89 16.15
N GLU A 273 18.44 -6.24 15.52
CA GLU A 273 18.48 -6.84 14.19
C GLU A 273 17.82 -8.23 14.11
N LEU A 274 17.74 -8.98 15.21
CA LEU A 274 17.05 -10.28 15.25
C LEU A 274 15.53 -10.10 15.20
N ASP A 275 14.99 -9.09 15.91
CA ASP A 275 13.57 -8.73 15.81
C ASP A 275 13.22 -8.34 14.36
N ALA A 276 14.12 -7.59 13.70
CA ALA A 276 13.97 -7.19 12.30
C ALA A 276 13.90 -8.40 11.38
N GLU A 277 14.80 -9.37 11.56
CA GLU A 277 14.89 -10.59 10.77
C GLU A 277 13.67 -11.51 10.96
N GLN A 278 13.14 -11.61 12.18
CA GLN A 278 11.98 -12.46 12.51
C GLN A 278 10.62 -11.90 12.06
N LEU A 279 10.55 -10.63 11.68
CA LEU A 279 9.30 -10.02 11.24
C LEU A 279 8.82 -10.65 9.93
N ASP A 280 7.68 -11.35 9.96
CA ASP A 280 6.96 -11.77 8.77
C ASP A 280 6.12 -10.63 8.21
N CYS A 281 6.31 -10.37 6.91
CA CYS A 281 5.54 -9.39 6.16
C CYS A 281 5.26 -9.84 4.72
N PHE A 282 5.24 -11.15 4.44
CA PHE A 282 4.88 -11.65 3.11
C PHE A 282 3.49 -11.18 2.70
N GLU A 283 3.42 -10.50 1.54
CA GLU A 283 2.21 -9.83 1.03
C GLU A 283 1.59 -8.81 2.02
N GLY A 284 2.33 -8.41 3.05
CA GLY A 284 1.86 -7.54 4.12
C GLY A 284 1.96 -6.05 3.83
N HIS A 285 1.39 -5.25 4.74
CA HIS A 285 1.43 -3.79 4.70
C HIS A 285 2.36 -3.27 5.79
N LEU A 286 3.56 -2.82 5.41
CA LEU A 286 4.55 -2.28 6.33
C LEU A 286 4.38 -0.77 6.49
N VAL A 287 4.26 -0.28 7.71
CA VAL A 287 4.19 1.16 8.02
C VAL A 287 5.39 1.55 8.87
N PHE A 288 6.30 2.36 8.34
CA PHE A 288 7.49 2.81 9.06
C PHE A 288 7.24 4.18 9.71
N MET A 289 7.11 4.19 11.04
CA MET A 289 6.74 5.40 11.78
C MET A 289 7.92 6.31 12.11
N ASP A 290 9.10 5.77 12.35
CA ASP A 290 10.30 6.50 12.79
C ASP A 290 11.57 6.00 12.10
N MET A 291 12.66 6.72 12.29
CA MET A 291 13.94 6.41 11.67
C MET A 291 14.58 5.16 12.29
N PRO A 292 15.05 4.21 11.47
CA PRO A 292 15.82 3.06 11.98
C PRO A 292 17.17 3.51 12.56
N PRO A 293 17.75 2.76 13.52
CA PRO A 293 19.04 3.11 14.13
C PRO A 293 20.20 3.00 13.13
N SER A 294 20.08 2.10 12.16
CA SER A 294 21.02 1.93 11.06
C SER A 294 20.31 1.38 9.82
N ARG A 295 20.99 1.44 8.67
CA ARG A 295 20.50 0.89 7.41
C ARG A 295 20.16 -0.61 7.52
N GLU A 296 20.94 -1.33 8.31
CA GLU A 296 20.83 -2.79 8.47
C GLU A 296 19.50 -3.23 9.06
N TYR A 297 18.93 -2.44 9.99
CA TYR A 297 17.61 -2.73 10.55
C TYR A 297 16.53 -2.76 9.47
N LEU A 298 16.50 -1.71 8.65
CA LEU A 298 15.50 -1.58 7.61
C LEU A 298 15.69 -2.64 6.52
N LYS A 299 16.95 -2.92 6.16
CA LYS A 299 17.30 -4.02 5.25
C LYS A 299 16.74 -5.35 5.74
N ARG A 300 17.01 -5.75 6.99
CA ARG A 300 16.51 -7.02 7.56
C ARG A 300 14.99 -7.09 7.71
N VAL A 301 14.33 -5.94 7.86
CA VAL A 301 12.85 -5.89 7.88
C VAL A 301 12.26 -6.26 6.51
N ILE A 302 12.90 -5.90 5.40
CA ILE A 302 12.30 -6.03 4.05
C ILE A 302 12.92 -7.13 3.18
N ALA A 303 14.20 -7.44 3.39
CA ALA A 303 14.97 -8.39 2.59
C ALA A 303 14.28 -9.77 2.52
N ASN A 304 14.06 -10.26 1.30
CA ASN A 304 13.46 -11.57 1.01
C ASN A 304 12.07 -11.81 1.63
N LYS A 305 11.34 -10.74 1.98
CA LYS A 305 10.04 -10.84 2.66
C LYS A 305 8.85 -10.36 1.84
N ASN A 306 9.07 -9.80 0.65
CA ASN A 306 8.03 -9.47 -0.33
C ASN A 306 6.76 -8.82 0.26
N PRO A 307 6.86 -7.68 0.97
CA PRO A 307 5.69 -6.90 1.36
C PRO A 307 4.93 -6.42 0.13
N SER A 308 3.60 -6.42 0.20
CA SER A 308 2.77 -5.88 -0.89
C SER A 308 2.79 -4.36 -0.91
N ARG A 309 2.91 -3.72 0.26
CA ARG A 309 2.90 -2.25 0.40
C ARG A 309 3.82 -1.78 1.50
N ILE A 310 4.51 -0.68 1.23
CA ILE A 310 5.33 0.06 2.19
C ILE A 310 4.78 1.47 2.33
N TYR A 311 4.52 1.90 3.56
CA TYR A 311 4.06 3.23 3.92
C TYR A 311 5.19 3.94 4.68
N ALA A 312 5.86 4.87 4.01
CA ALA A 312 7.04 5.55 4.54
C ALA A 312 6.65 6.85 5.25
N HIS A 313 6.68 6.87 6.58
CA HIS A 313 6.45 8.09 7.37
C HIS A 313 7.75 8.66 7.96
N PHE A 314 8.64 7.80 8.48
CA PHE A 314 9.98 8.13 8.96
C PHE A 314 10.05 9.43 9.77
N SER A 315 9.22 9.52 10.81
CA SER A 315 9.18 10.70 11.66
C SER A 315 10.51 10.84 12.42
N HIS A 316 11.02 12.07 12.47
CA HIS A 316 12.24 12.40 13.20
C HIS A 316 12.08 13.70 13.98
N GLU A 317 12.92 13.95 14.98
CA GLU A 317 12.89 15.22 15.72
C GLU A 317 13.42 16.36 14.84
N GLN A 318 12.60 17.41 14.66
CA GLN A 318 13.00 18.60 13.91
C GLN A 318 14.20 19.32 14.53
N ASP A 319 14.48 19.13 15.83
CA ASP A 319 15.63 19.76 16.51
C ASP A 319 16.98 19.28 15.96
N HIS A 320 17.03 18.11 15.31
CA HIS A 320 18.24 17.64 14.62
C HIS A 320 18.53 18.35 13.29
N PHE A 321 17.57 19.09 12.72
CA PHE A 321 17.80 19.93 11.53
C PHE A 321 18.90 20.98 11.76
N LEU A 322 19.14 21.35 13.03
CA LEU A 322 20.21 22.26 13.45
C LEU A 322 21.54 21.55 13.75
N SER A 323 21.55 20.22 13.82
CA SER A 323 22.72 19.40 14.14
C SER A 323 23.48 18.96 12.87
N THR A 324 23.67 19.88 11.93
CA THR A 324 24.43 19.66 10.68
C THR A 324 25.71 18.86 10.92
N MET A 325 26.02 17.92 10.02
CA MET A 325 27.26 17.17 10.10
C MET A 325 28.45 18.14 10.07
N PRO A 326 29.33 18.15 11.08
CA PRO A 326 30.42 19.11 11.11
C PRO A 326 31.37 18.92 9.92
N THR A 327 31.66 20.02 9.23
CA THR A 327 32.53 20.00 8.04
C THR A 327 33.99 19.83 8.44
N ARG A 328 34.85 19.41 7.50
CA ARG A 328 36.31 19.34 7.74
C ARG A 328 36.88 20.68 8.22
N ASP A 329 36.29 21.81 7.80
CA ASP A 329 36.74 23.13 8.22
C ASP A 329 36.33 23.47 9.66
N HIS A 330 35.22 22.89 10.16
CA HIS A 330 34.89 22.97 11.58
C HIS A 330 35.97 22.30 12.44
N PHE A 331 36.36 21.07 12.09
CA PHE A 331 37.43 20.34 12.78
C PHE A 331 38.77 21.09 12.73
N LYS A 332 39.20 21.56 11.53
CA LYS A 332 40.43 22.35 11.40
C LYS A 332 40.41 23.60 12.28
N TRP A 333 39.27 24.30 12.29
CA TRP A 333 39.14 25.53 13.06
C TRP A 333 39.22 25.26 14.56
N PHE A 334 38.51 24.24 15.06
CA PHE A 334 38.51 23.87 16.47
C PHE A 334 39.91 23.45 16.95
N TYR A 335 40.64 22.69 16.13
CA TYR A 335 42.03 22.34 16.41
C TYR A 335 42.94 23.59 16.49
N ALA A 336 42.83 24.49 15.52
CA ALA A 336 43.61 25.74 15.49
C ALA A 336 43.25 26.68 16.65
N PHE A 337 42.00 26.66 17.11
CA PHE A 337 41.54 27.40 18.27
C PHE A 337 42.24 26.90 19.55
N LEU A 338 42.23 25.58 19.81
CA LEU A 338 42.93 24.99 20.95
C LEU A 338 44.44 25.26 20.90
N ALA A 339 45.05 25.18 19.71
CA ALA A 339 46.48 25.47 19.53
C ALA A 339 46.86 26.92 19.86
N LYS A 340 45.96 27.87 19.63
CA LYS A 340 46.21 29.31 19.85
C LYS A 340 45.79 29.81 21.24
N LYS A 341 44.70 29.26 21.78
CA LYS A 341 44.06 29.76 23.02
C LYS A 341 44.37 28.90 24.24
N GLY A 342 44.92 27.71 24.06
CA GLY A 342 45.24 26.79 25.14
C GLY A 342 44.02 25.96 25.56
N PRO A 343 44.09 25.33 26.75
CA PRO A 343 43.05 24.43 27.26
C PRO A 343 41.65 25.06 27.26
N LEU A 344 40.65 24.33 26.78
CA LEU A 344 39.25 24.77 26.76
C LEU A 344 38.43 24.00 27.78
N ASP A 345 37.85 24.70 28.74
CA ASP A 345 36.77 24.14 29.56
C ASP A 345 35.46 24.18 28.73
N VAL A 346 35.16 23.06 28.09
CA VAL A 346 33.99 22.94 27.21
C VAL A 346 32.69 23.08 28.01
N LYS A 347 32.64 22.65 29.27
CA LYS A 347 31.44 22.83 30.10
C LYS A 347 31.15 24.30 30.33
N ARG A 348 32.18 25.10 30.62
CA ARG A 348 32.04 26.52 30.93
C ARG A 348 31.89 27.42 29.71
N TYR A 349 32.63 27.14 28.64
CA TYR A 349 32.77 28.06 27.49
C TYR A 349 32.22 27.52 26.16
N GLY A 350 31.71 26.29 26.14
CA GLY A 350 31.23 25.69 24.89
C GLY A 350 30.04 26.44 24.26
N ASP A 351 29.14 27.03 25.05
CA ASP A 351 28.02 27.83 24.52
C ASP A 351 28.48 29.15 23.90
N ASP A 352 29.47 29.81 24.53
CA ASP A 352 30.06 31.03 24.00
C ASP A 352 30.83 30.75 22.71
N LEU A 353 31.54 29.62 22.65
CA LEU A 353 32.23 29.16 21.46
C LEU A 353 31.25 28.85 20.32
N ALA A 354 30.16 28.14 20.64
CA ALA A 354 29.10 27.81 19.71
C ALA A 354 28.49 29.08 19.11
N LYS A 355 28.08 30.05 19.96
CA LYS A 355 27.56 31.36 19.53
C LYS A 355 28.57 32.14 18.69
N TYR A 356 29.83 32.19 19.09
CA TYR A 356 30.89 32.90 18.37
C TYR A 356 31.10 32.38 16.94
N ARG A 357 30.91 31.07 16.72
CA ARG A 357 31.07 30.44 15.40
C ARG A 357 29.77 30.22 14.63
N GLY A 358 28.62 30.49 15.24
CA GLY A 358 27.33 30.13 14.68
C GLY A 358 27.16 28.60 14.61
N TRP A 359 27.76 27.86 15.54
CA TRP A 359 27.59 26.42 15.68
C TRP A 359 26.53 26.12 16.74
N SER A 360 25.98 24.90 16.71
CA SER A 360 25.21 24.38 17.84
C SER A 360 26.15 23.96 18.98
N ARG A 361 25.61 23.90 20.20
CA ARG A 361 26.32 23.35 21.36
C ARG A 361 26.77 21.90 21.09
N ASP A 362 25.87 21.11 20.51
CA ASP A 362 26.13 19.72 20.13
C ASP A 362 27.27 19.57 19.12
N THR A 363 27.46 20.56 18.23
CA THR A 363 28.57 20.56 17.28
C THR A 363 29.91 20.66 18.00
N VAL A 364 30.02 21.54 19.00
CA VAL A 364 31.23 21.71 19.82
C VAL A 364 31.51 20.44 20.62
N ASP A 365 30.50 19.90 21.29
CA ASP A 365 30.63 18.68 22.11
C ASP A 365 30.98 17.47 21.23
N PHE A 366 30.39 17.37 20.03
CA PHE A 366 30.69 16.31 19.08
C PHE A 366 32.13 16.38 18.54
N ILE A 367 32.59 17.55 18.09
CA ILE A 367 33.97 17.72 17.62
C ILE A 367 34.96 17.37 18.74
N SER A 368 34.67 17.81 19.97
CA SER A 368 35.47 17.51 21.16
C SER A 368 35.57 16.00 21.41
N LYS A 369 34.45 15.29 21.31
CA LYS A 369 34.38 13.83 21.46
C LYS A 369 35.19 13.11 20.37
N VAL A 370 35.03 13.49 19.11
CA VAL A 370 35.77 12.90 17.98
C VAL A 370 37.28 13.13 18.15
N PHE A 371 37.70 14.32 18.58
CA PHE A 371 39.11 14.59 18.83
C PHE A 371 39.69 13.77 19.98
N PHE A 372 38.88 13.49 21.01
CA PHE A 372 39.29 12.62 22.11
C PHE A 372 39.46 11.18 21.64
N GLU A 373 38.53 10.64 20.85
CA GLU A 373 38.62 9.28 20.26
C GLU A 373 39.81 9.12 19.31
N LEU A 374 40.24 10.21 18.67
CA LEU A 374 41.39 10.25 17.76
C LEU A 374 42.71 10.63 18.44
N ASP A 375 42.74 10.70 19.78
CA ASP A 375 43.91 11.11 20.57
C ASP A 375 44.47 12.50 20.22
N PHE A 376 43.70 13.36 19.53
CA PHE A 376 44.08 14.74 19.25
C PHE A 376 43.98 15.62 20.49
N VAL A 377 43.10 15.27 21.42
CA VAL A 377 42.93 15.97 22.69
C VAL A 377 42.84 15.00 23.86
N THR A 378 43.29 15.43 25.04
CA THR A 378 42.99 14.80 26.32
C THR A 378 41.97 15.63 27.09
N ILE A 379 41.17 14.97 27.93
CA ILE A 379 40.19 15.61 28.80
C ILE A 379 40.59 15.38 30.24
N GLU A 380 41.11 16.42 30.90
CA GLU A 380 41.51 16.38 32.32
C GLU A 380 40.69 17.38 33.11
N ASN A 381 39.95 16.93 34.14
CA ASN A 381 39.09 17.80 34.97
C ASN A 381 38.10 18.68 34.17
N GLY A 382 37.67 18.22 32.98
CA GLY A 382 36.77 18.96 32.09
C GLY A 382 37.46 19.96 31.15
N LEU A 383 38.79 20.09 31.23
CA LEU A 383 39.61 20.87 30.31
C LEU A 383 40.09 20.00 29.16
N ILE A 384 39.80 20.45 27.95
CA ILE A 384 40.27 19.85 26.70
C ILE A 384 41.63 20.45 26.35
N MET A 385 42.66 19.61 26.28
CA MET A 385 44.03 20.01 25.96
C MET A 385 44.52 19.26 24.72
N LEU A 386 45.32 19.92 23.87
CA LEU A 386 45.95 19.24 22.74
C LEU A 386 46.99 18.23 23.22
N THR A 387 46.93 17.02 22.67
CA THR A 387 47.94 16.00 22.91
C THR A 387 49.26 16.42 22.27
N THR A 388 50.36 16.35 23.02
CA THR A 388 51.71 16.61 22.48
C THR A 388 52.13 15.45 21.57
N ASN A 389 52.60 15.76 20.35
CA ASN A 389 52.97 14.77 19.33
C ASN A 389 51.83 13.84 18.86
N ALA A 390 50.60 14.36 18.73
CA ALA A 390 49.49 13.59 18.17
C ALA A 390 49.83 13.04 16.76
N LYS A 391 49.59 11.75 16.54
CA LYS A 391 49.75 11.11 15.22
C LYS A 391 48.65 11.58 14.28
N LYS A 392 48.95 11.69 12.99
CA LYS A 392 47.93 11.99 11.97
C LYS A 392 46.98 10.79 11.84
N ARG A 393 45.72 10.98 12.20
CA ARG A 393 44.63 9.99 12.08
C ARG A 393 43.48 10.55 11.23
N ASP A 394 42.75 9.69 10.53
CA ASP A 394 41.57 10.10 9.77
C ASP A 394 40.33 10.22 10.67
N LEU A 395 39.37 11.07 10.30
CA LEU A 395 38.12 11.20 11.04
C LEU A 395 37.29 9.90 11.00
N SER A 396 37.39 9.10 9.93
CA SER A 396 36.70 7.81 9.82
C SER A 396 37.16 6.77 10.85
N GLU A 397 38.29 6.99 11.52
CA GLU A 397 38.76 6.13 12.62
C GLU A 397 38.02 6.39 13.94
N SER A 398 37.20 7.45 14.04
CA SER A 398 36.35 7.73 15.19
C SER A 398 35.00 7.04 15.03
N GLU A 399 34.63 6.21 16.01
CA GLU A 399 33.35 5.52 16.03
C GLU A 399 32.18 6.53 16.08
N SER A 400 32.31 7.59 16.88
CA SER A 400 31.29 8.64 16.94
C SER A 400 31.14 9.38 15.62
N TYR A 401 32.24 9.63 14.92
CA TYR A 401 32.21 10.27 13.60
C TYR A 401 31.50 9.40 12.57
N THR A 402 31.90 8.13 12.46
CA THR A 402 31.33 7.18 11.50
C THR A 402 29.85 6.94 11.77
N ARG A 403 29.45 6.71 13.02
CA ARG A 403 28.03 6.52 13.39
C ARG A 403 27.17 7.74 13.06
N LYS A 404 27.64 8.95 13.38
CA LYS A 404 26.88 10.18 13.04
C LYS A 404 26.80 10.39 11.53
N LYS A 405 27.86 10.07 10.80
CA LYS A 405 27.89 10.14 9.35
C LYS A 405 26.88 9.16 8.73
N GLU A 406 26.89 7.90 9.15
CA GLU A 406 25.95 6.88 8.69
C GLU A 406 24.50 7.28 8.96
N GLN A 407 24.21 7.79 10.16
CA GLN A 407 22.85 8.22 10.49
C GLN A 407 22.41 9.44 9.67
N PHE A 408 23.32 10.38 9.42
CA PHE A 408 23.05 11.52 8.54
C PHE A 408 22.80 11.09 7.09
N GLU A 409 23.61 10.16 6.55
CA GLU A 409 23.41 9.61 5.20
C GLU A 409 22.07 8.88 5.09
N LEU A 410 21.73 8.07 6.10
CA LEU A 410 20.44 7.37 6.17
C LEU A 410 19.25 8.34 6.22
N GLU A 411 19.38 9.45 6.95
CA GLU A 411 18.36 10.51 6.97
C GLU A 411 18.19 11.17 5.59
N GLN A 412 19.29 11.42 4.87
CA GLN A 412 19.21 11.93 3.49
C GLN A 412 18.52 10.92 2.56
N GLU A 413 18.82 9.62 2.70
CA GLU A 413 18.22 8.54 1.90
C GLU A 413 16.73 8.34 2.18
N LEU A 414 16.31 8.37 3.44
CA LEU A 414 14.94 8.00 3.83
C LEU A 414 13.99 9.20 3.96
N VAL A 415 14.47 10.34 4.46
CA VAL A 415 13.61 11.49 4.79
C VAL A 415 13.63 12.55 3.70
N TYR A 416 14.80 12.87 3.15
CA TYR A 416 14.98 14.03 2.27
C TYR A 416 15.09 13.70 0.78
N SER A 417 15.15 12.41 0.44
CA SER A 417 15.18 11.92 -0.93
C SER A 417 13.87 12.16 -1.67
N SER A 418 13.94 12.26 -3.00
CA SER A 418 12.75 12.27 -3.83
C SER A 418 11.97 10.95 -3.70
N TYR A 419 10.70 10.94 -4.10
CA TYR A 419 9.92 9.70 -4.14
C TYR A 419 10.63 8.59 -4.93
N GLN A 420 11.17 8.93 -6.12
CA GLN A 420 11.86 7.96 -6.97
C GLN A 420 13.10 7.40 -6.28
N GLN A 421 13.91 8.26 -5.66
CA GLN A 421 15.11 7.82 -4.92
C GLN A 421 14.76 6.90 -3.75
N LEU A 422 13.66 7.19 -3.03
CA LEU A 422 13.17 6.33 -1.96
C LEU A 422 12.65 4.99 -2.50
N PHE A 423 11.89 5.02 -3.60
CA PHE A 423 11.42 3.80 -4.26
C PHE A 423 12.59 2.92 -4.71
N ASP A 424 13.58 3.51 -5.40
CA ASP A 424 14.77 2.81 -5.87
C ASP A 424 15.58 2.22 -4.70
N TRP A 425 15.65 2.94 -3.57
CA TRP A 425 16.28 2.44 -2.34
C TRP A 425 15.60 1.17 -1.84
N PHE A 426 14.27 1.17 -1.70
CA PHE A 426 13.53 -0.02 -1.27
C PHE A 426 13.63 -1.14 -2.30
N ASN A 427 13.48 -0.79 -3.58
CA ASN A 427 13.53 -1.75 -4.68
C ASN A 427 14.87 -2.49 -4.74
N HIS A 428 15.98 -1.79 -4.50
CA HIS A 428 17.31 -2.39 -4.42
C HIS A 428 17.36 -3.54 -3.41
N TYR A 429 16.81 -3.34 -2.20
CA TYR A 429 16.84 -4.37 -1.14
C TYR A 429 15.72 -5.40 -1.24
N LEU A 430 14.61 -5.08 -1.92
CA LEU A 430 13.51 -6.01 -2.15
C LEU A 430 13.78 -6.99 -3.30
N VAL A 431 14.44 -6.52 -4.36
CA VAL A 431 14.62 -7.29 -5.60
C VAL A 431 16.01 -7.95 -5.68
N HIS A 432 17.09 -7.29 -5.26
CA HIS A 432 18.43 -7.81 -5.55
C HIS A 432 18.87 -9.01 -4.70
N GLU A 433 18.40 -9.18 -3.46
CA GLU A 433 18.78 -10.38 -2.68
C GLU A 433 18.08 -11.68 -3.13
N ALA A 434 16.97 -11.59 -3.88
CA ALA A 434 16.34 -12.76 -4.48
C ALA A 434 17.21 -13.36 -5.62
N THR A 435 17.89 -12.50 -6.38
CA THR A 435 18.79 -12.88 -7.48
C THR A 435 20.08 -13.54 -7.01
N ASP A 436 20.70 -13.06 -5.93
CA ASP A 436 21.94 -13.67 -5.41
C ASP A 436 21.69 -15.09 -4.88
N LEU A 437 20.52 -15.34 -4.28
CA LEU A 437 20.08 -16.67 -3.85
C LEU A 437 19.77 -17.60 -5.03
N GLU A 438 19.17 -17.10 -6.12
CA GLU A 438 18.94 -17.90 -7.34
C GLU A 438 20.24 -18.22 -8.10
N GLU A 439 21.20 -17.30 -8.15
CA GLU A 439 22.51 -17.51 -8.78
C GLU A 439 23.37 -18.49 -7.96
N GLU A 440 23.35 -18.40 -6.62
CA GLU A 440 23.98 -19.41 -5.77
C GLU A 440 23.31 -20.78 -6.00
N THR A 441 21.98 -20.87 -5.98
CA THR A 441 21.28 -22.16 -6.18
C THR A 441 21.57 -22.79 -7.55
N LYS A 442 21.75 -21.99 -8.61
CA LYS A 442 22.17 -22.46 -9.95
C LYS A 442 23.64 -22.86 -10.03
N GLN A 443 24.50 -22.44 -9.10
CA GLN A 443 25.89 -22.91 -9.02
C GLN A 443 26.03 -24.23 -8.26
N TRP A 444 25.02 -24.61 -7.47
CA TRP A 444 24.99 -25.88 -6.71
C TRP A 444 24.22 -27.02 -7.41
N ILE A 445 23.54 -26.75 -8.55
CA ILE A 445 22.90 -27.74 -9.43
C ILE A 445 23.75 -27.87 -10.70
#